data_AF-A0A2N3PU30-F1
#
_entry.id   AF-A0A2N3PU30-F1
#
_cell.length_a   1.000
_cell.length_b   1.000
_cell.length_c   1.000
_cell.angle_alpha   90.00
_cell.angle_beta   90.00
_cell.angle_gamma   90.00
#
_symmetry.space_group_name_H-M   'P 1'
#
loop_
_entity.id
_entity.type
_entity.pdbx_description
1 polymer ?
#
loop_
_entity_poly.entity_id
_entity_poly.type
_entity_poly.pdbx_seq_one_letter_code
_entity_poly.pdbx_strand_id
1 'polypeptide(L)'
;MDIRNYYVVGGEYADTNFETLAPGATEERYGPFSEKEAHDTWRSLTGKTVDNALVRYRIKPGDAVSDAVWFVVGGEYADVDFARIATGQKLETYGPFSRPEALAVWRSITAKTVDSALTRYDIVTVEELDVIKKTA
;
A
#
# COMPACT_ATOMS: atom_id res chain seq x y z
N MET A 1 -2.06 -18.66 -10.53
CA MET A 1 -2.83 -17.53 -9.97
C MET A 1 -2.47 -16.31 -10.79
N ASP A 2 -3.43 -15.73 -11.51
CA ASP A 2 -3.20 -14.48 -12.24
C ASP A 2 -3.12 -13.33 -11.24
N ILE A 3 -1.99 -12.62 -11.25
CA ILE A 3 -1.78 -11.44 -10.41
C ILE A 3 -2.67 -10.33 -10.96
N ARG A 4 -3.76 -10.03 -10.26
CA ARG A 4 -4.69 -8.95 -10.61
C ARG A 4 -4.23 -7.64 -9.99
N ASN A 5 -3.21 -7.04 -10.57
CA ASN A 5 -2.64 -5.79 -10.10
C ASN A 5 -2.44 -4.78 -11.23
N TYR A 6 -3.28 -4.80 -12.26
CA TYR A 6 -3.26 -3.79 -13.31
C TYR A 6 -4.52 -2.93 -13.25
N TYR A 7 -4.35 -1.64 -13.51
CA TYR A 7 -5.44 -0.68 -13.60
C TYR A 7 -5.32 0.06 -14.94
N VAL A 8 -6.46 0.33 -15.57
CA VAL A 8 -6.53 1.28 -16.69
C VAL A 8 -6.95 2.61 -16.11
N VAL A 9 -6.10 3.63 -16.27
CA VAL A 9 -6.34 4.98 -15.76
C VAL A 9 -6.28 5.99 -16.89
N GLY A 10 -7.10 7.03 -16.84
CA GLY A 10 -7.10 8.06 -17.87
C GLY A 10 -8.36 8.91 -17.85
N GLY A 11 -8.57 9.65 -18.92
CA GLY A 11 -9.68 10.58 -19.05
C GLY A 11 -9.35 11.65 -20.09
N GLU A 12 -10.11 12.73 -20.05
CA GLU A 12 -9.89 13.90 -20.89
C GLU A 12 -8.84 14.83 -20.27
N TYR A 13 -7.85 15.24 -21.07
CA TYR A 13 -6.76 16.12 -20.68
C TYR A 13 -6.94 17.52 -21.25
N ALA A 14 -6.35 18.52 -20.57
CA ALA A 14 -6.41 19.92 -20.98
C ALA A 14 -5.62 20.16 -22.29
N ASP A 15 -4.61 19.34 -22.55
CA ASP A 15 -3.75 19.43 -23.71
C ASP A 15 -3.21 18.05 -24.14
N THR A 16 -2.43 18.05 -25.22
CA THR A 16 -1.79 16.85 -25.77
C THR A 16 -0.51 16.44 -25.05
N ASN A 17 -0.12 17.13 -23.97
CA ASN A 17 0.98 16.69 -23.09
C ASN A 17 0.48 15.65 -22.09
N PHE A 18 -0.84 15.57 -21.86
CA PHE A 18 -1.49 14.59 -20.98
C PHE A 18 -0.99 14.65 -19.53
N GLU A 19 -0.61 15.86 -19.07
CA GLU A 19 -0.14 16.11 -17.70
C GLU A 19 -1.28 16.56 -16.79
N THR A 20 -2.20 17.37 -17.32
CA THR A 20 -3.30 17.97 -16.56
C THR A 20 -4.64 17.54 -17.16
N LEU A 21 -5.58 17.12 -16.33
CA LEU A 21 -6.94 16.81 -16.76
C LEU A 21 -7.67 18.06 -17.27
N ALA A 22 -8.61 17.88 -18.18
CA ALA A 22 -9.45 18.97 -18.66
C ALA A 22 -10.28 19.58 -17.51
N PRO A 23 -10.63 20.88 -17.58
CA PRO A 23 -11.45 21.51 -16.54
C PRO A 23 -12.78 20.77 -16.32
N GLY A 24 -13.00 20.29 -15.10
CA GLY A 24 -14.20 19.52 -14.74
C GLY A 24 -14.13 18.02 -15.07
N ALA A 25 -13.06 17.56 -15.73
CA ALA A 25 -12.81 16.13 -15.92
C ALA A 25 -12.20 15.51 -14.65
N THR A 26 -12.48 14.22 -14.43
CA THR A 26 -11.93 13.42 -13.33
C THR A 26 -11.13 12.25 -13.90
N GLU A 27 -10.01 11.85 -13.27
CA GLU A 27 -9.27 10.66 -13.72
C GLU A 27 -10.14 9.42 -13.46
N GLU A 28 -10.51 8.74 -14.53
CA GLU A 28 -11.22 7.47 -14.49
C GLU A 28 -10.22 6.34 -14.19
N ARG A 29 -10.61 5.42 -13.30
CA ARG A 29 -9.79 4.27 -12.91
C ARG A 29 -10.61 2.98 -12.98
N TYR A 30 -10.12 2.02 -13.75
CA TYR A 30 -10.73 0.70 -13.96
C TYR A 30 -9.78 -0.41 -13.50
N GLY A 31 -10.27 -1.36 -12.71
CA GLY A 31 -9.49 -2.49 -12.17
C GLY A 31 -9.83 -2.78 -10.69
N PRO A 32 -9.10 -3.69 -10.03
CA PRO A 32 -7.92 -4.40 -10.49
C PRO A 32 -8.22 -5.49 -11.54
N PHE A 33 -7.33 -5.61 -12.52
CA PHE A 33 -7.38 -6.57 -13.62
C PHE A 33 -6.12 -7.44 -13.66
N SER A 34 -6.21 -8.61 -14.27
CA SER A 34 -5.03 -9.27 -14.86
C SER A 34 -4.45 -8.44 -16.00
N GLU A 35 -3.22 -8.71 -16.41
CA GLU A 35 -2.57 -8.00 -17.53
C GLU A 35 -3.43 -8.06 -18.80
N LYS A 36 -3.93 -9.26 -19.13
CA LYS A 36 -4.80 -9.48 -20.30
C LYS A 36 -6.09 -8.66 -20.21
N GLU A 37 -6.81 -8.72 -19.08
CA GLU A 37 -8.05 -7.97 -18.87
C GLU A 37 -7.80 -6.45 -18.93
N ALA A 38 -6.66 -5.97 -18.45
CA ALA A 38 -6.28 -4.56 -18.54
C ALA A 38 -6.05 -4.14 -19.99
N HIS A 39 -5.37 -4.95 -20.80
CA HIS A 39 -5.17 -4.69 -22.23
C HIS A 39 -6.49 -4.68 -23.01
N ASP A 40 -7.38 -5.64 -22.76
CA ASP A 40 -8.69 -5.71 -23.41
C ASP A 40 -9.55 -4.49 -23.06
N THR A 41 -9.56 -4.09 -21.77
CA THR A 41 -10.28 -2.90 -21.29
C THR A 41 -9.71 -1.61 -21.87
N TRP A 42 -8.38 -1.45 -21.86
CA TRP A 42 -7.69 -0.30 -22.43
C TRP A 42 -7.98 -0.15 -23.93
N ARG A 43 -7.95 -1.25 -24.68
CA ARG A 43 -8.28 -1.25 -26.12
C ARG A 43 -9.73 -0.84 -26.36
N SER A 44 -10.66 -1.32 -25.53
CA SER A 44 -12.07 -0.96 -25.61
C SER A 44 -12.31 0.53 -25.34
N LEU A 45 -11.72 1.08 -24.26
CA LEU A 45 -11.84 2.50 -23.91
C LEU A 45 -11.22 3.42 -24.96
N THR A 46 -10.02 3.08 -25.44
CA THR A 46 -9.34 3.83 -26.50
C THR A 46 -10.13 3.79 -27.81
N GLY A 47 -10.71 2.64 -28.16
CA GLY A 47 -11.56 2.51 -29.36
C GLY A 47 -12.83 3.35 -29.29
N LYS A 48 -13.44 3.50 -28.11
CA LYS A 48 -14.62 4.36 -27.90
C LYS A 48 -14.31 5.86 -27.98
N THR A 49 -13.06 6.24 -27.78
CA THR A 49 -12.62 7.63 -27.61
C THR A 49 -11.65 8.09 -28.71
N VAL A 50 -11.52 7.29 -29.77
CA VAL A 50 -10.56 7.50 -30.87
C VAL A 50 -10.72 8.86 -31.56
N ASP A 51 -11.93 9.40 -31.59
CA ASP A 51 -12.24 10.70 -32.21
C ASP A 51 -11.86 11.90 -31.32
N ASN A 52 -11.54 11.68 -30.04
CA ASN A 52 -11.09 12.72 -29.12
C ASN A 52 -9.59 12.59 -28.81
N ALA A 53 -8.78 13.44 -29.45
CA ALA A 53 -7.33 13.46 -29.27
C ALA A 53 -6.87 13.84 -27.85
N LEU A 54 -7.76 14.43 -27.04
CA LEU A 54 -7.48 14.82 -25.66
C LEU A 54 -7.85 13.71 -24.66
N VAL A 55 -8.52 12.64 -25.08
CA VAL A 55 -8.84 11.51 -24.22
C VAL A 55 -7.76 10.44 -24.35
N ARG A 56 -7.12 10.10 -23.24
CA ARG A 56 -6.07 9.08 -23.22
C ARG A 56 -6.15 8.18 -22.01
N TYR A 57 -6.18 6.88 -22.26
CA TYR A 57 -6.07 5.84 -21.26
C TYR A 57 -4.69 5.19 -21.30
N ARG A 58 -4.16 4.83 -20.13
CA ARG A 58 -2.91 4.10 -19.94
C ARG A 58 -3.11 2.96 -18.95
N ILE A 59 -2.39 1.86 -19.17
CA ILE A 59 -2.32 0.76 -18.20
C ILE A 59 -1.23 1.11 -17.19
N LYS A 60 -1.58 1.11 -15.91
CA LYS A 60 -0.64 1.28 -14.80
C LYS A 60 -0.65 -0.01 -13.98
N PRO A 61 0.50 -0.59 -13.61
CA PRO A 61 0.50 -1.52 -12.49
C PRO A 61 -0.08 -0.78 -11.28
N GLY A 62 -0.99 -1.43 -10.56
CA GLY A 62 -1.37 -0.99 -9.23
C GLY A 62 -0.12 -0.79 -8.42
N ASP A 63 -0.14 0.19 -7.51
CA ASP A 63 0.98 0.46 -6.62
C ASP A 63 1.56 -0.87 -6.22
N ALA A 64 2.80 -1.12 -6.69
CA ALA A 64 3.44 -2.39 -6.46
C ALA A 64 3.21 -2.68 -4.98
N VAL A 65 2.83 -3.92 -4.66
CA VAL A 65 3.14 -4.41 -3.33
C VAL A 65 4.65 -4.25 -3.29
N SER A 66 5.09 -3.12 -2.76
CA SER A 66 6.47 -2.70 -2.81
C SER A 66 7.23 -3.88 -2.24
N ASP A 67 8.31 -4.33 -2.89
CA ASP A 67 9.29 -5.22 -2.26
C ASP A 67 9.84 -4.62 -0.95
N ALA A 68 9.39 -3.41 -0.56
CA ALA A 68 9.43 -2.95 0.81
C ALA A 68 8.89 -4.05 1.73
N VAL A 69 9.84 -4.61 2.44
CA VAL A 69 9.64 -5.56 3.50
C VAL A 69 9.09 -4.81 4.71
N TRP A 70 8.01 -5.35 5.27
CA TRP A 70 7.39 -4.84 6.47
C TRP A 70 7.75 -5.74 7.66
N PHE A 71 7.86 -5.12 8.82
CA PHE A 71 8.06 -5.79 10.10
C PHE A 71 6.95 -5.40 11.05
N VAL A 72 6.54 -6.33 11.92
CA VAL A 72 5.68 -6.06 13.07
C VAL A 72 6.57 -6.00 14.29
N VAL A 73 6.56 -4.88 15.01
CA VAL A 73 7.56 -4.59 16.03
C VAL A 73 6.86 -4.01 17.24
N GLY A 74 7.26 -4.42 18.44
CA GLY A 74 6.62 -3.96 19.66
C GLY A 74 6.92 -4.83 20.87
N GLY A 75 6.00 -4.80 21.82
CA GLY A 75 6.11 -5.54 23.07
C GLY A 75 5.40 -4.80 24.20
N GLU A 76 5.77 -5.13 25.43
CA GLU A 76 5.31 -4.43 26.63
C GLU A 76 6.21 -3.22 26.90
N TYR A 77 5.59 -2.05 27.04
CA TYR A 77 6.26 -0.78 27.29
C TYR A 77 6.21 -0.41 28.77
N ALA A 78 7.17 0.40 29.20
CA ALA A 78 7.27 0.85 30.59
C ALA A 78 6.14 1.83 30.98
N ASP A 79 5.56 2.52 30.00
CA ASP A 79 4.55 3.56 30.16
C ASP A 79 3.70 3.71 28.89
N VAL A 80 2.70 4.59 28.97
CA VAL A 80 1.74 4.88 27.89
C VAL A 80 2.30 5.79 26.80
N ASP A 81 3.53 6.28 26.95
CA ASP A 81 4.19 7.06 25.90
C ASP A 81 4.84 6.14 24.86
N PHE A 82 4.89 4.83 25.14
CA PHE A 82 5.40 3.77 24.25
C PHE A 82 6.81 4.06 23.71
N ALA A 83 7.62 4.80 24.49
CA ALA A 83 8.97 5.19 24.09
C ALA A 83 10.03 4.17 24.52
N ARG A 84 9.77 3.41 25.60
CA ARG A 84 10.74 2.50 26.22
C ARG A 84 10.12 1.16 26.56
N ILE A 85 10.82 0.08 26.23
CA ILE A 85 10.39 -1.28 26.57
C ILE A 85 10.46 -1.51 28.09
N ALA A 86 9.50 -2.27 28.62
CA ALA A 86 9.41 -2.60 30.03
C ALA A 86 10.69 -3.31 30.53
N THR A 87 11.03 -3.10 31.80
CA THR A 87 12.29 -3.61 32.37
C THR A 87 12.33 -5.14 32.32
N GLY A 88 13.36 -5.70 31.69
CA GLY A 88 13.53 -7.15 31.53
C GLY A 88 12.88 -7.73 30.27
N GLN A 89 12.12 -6.94 29.52
CA GLN A 89 11.58 -7.30 28.22
C GLN A 89 12.54 -6.88 27.09
N LYS A 90 12.34 -7.46 25.90
CA LYS A 90 13.07 -7.10 24.68
C LYS A 90 12.07 -6.64 23.62
N LEU A 91 12.50 -5.73 22.75
CA LEU A 91 11.72 -5.35 21.57
C LEU A 91 11.52 -6.58 20.68
N GLU A 92 10.29 -7.02 20.54
CA GLU A 92 9.91 -8.13 19.67
C GLU A 92 9.85 -7.62 18.23
N THR A 93 10.38 -8.40 17.30
CA THR A 93 10.43 -8.06 15.86
C THR A 93 10.03 -9.29 15.06
N TYR A 94 8.99 -9.16 14.24
CA TYR A 94 8.48 -10.21 13.36
C TYR A 94 8.57 -9.75 11.91
N GLY A 95 9.16 -10.58 11.06
CA GLY A 95 9.37 -10.31 9.63
C GLY A 95 10.66 -11.00 9.15
N PRO A 96 11.04 -10.86 7.89
CA PRO A 96 10.46 -9.99 6.85
C PRO A 96 9.09 -10.47 6.33
N PHE A 97 8.14 -9.55 6.07
CA PHE A 97 6.82 -9.87 5.51
C PHE A 97 6.43 -8.95 4.34
N SER A 98 5.51 -9.42 3.47
CA SER A 98 4.73 -8.51 2.63
C SER A 98 3.74 -7.69 3.47
N ARG A 99 3.26 -6.55 2.96
CA ARG A 99 2.30 -5.71 3.69
C ARG A 99 1.02 -6.45 4.15
N PRO A 100 0.38 -7.29 3.31
CA PRO A 100 -0.78 -8.06 3.74
C PRO A 100 -0.46 -9.07 4.85
N GLU A 101 0.70 -9.73 4.78
CA GLU A 101 1.15 -10.68 5.81
C GLU A 101 1.47 -9.98 7.13
N ALA A 102 2.20 -8.85 7.09
CA ALA A 102 2.47 -8.04 8.28
C ALA A 102 1.17 -7.60 8.96
N LEU A 103 0.16 -7.19 8.18
CA LEU A 103 -1.16 -6.84 8.72
C LEU A 103 -1.87 -8.04 9.38
N ALA A 104 -1.78 -9.23 8.78
CA ALA A 104 -2.36 -10.43 9.36
C ALA A 104 -1.67 -10.83 10.68
N VAL A 105 -0.33 -10.76 10.73
CA VAL A 105 0.46 -11.03 11.93
C VAL A 105 0.15 -10.00 13.02
N TRP A 106 0.18 -8.72 12.70
CA TRP A 106 -0.15 -7.64 13.62
C TRP A 106 -1.54 -7.80 14.24
N ARG A 107 -2.56 -8.12 13.43
CA ARG A 107 -3.92 -8.41 13.92
C ARG A 107 -3.94 -9.59 14.87
N SER A 108 -3.23 -10.67 14.54
CA SER A 108 -3.18 -11.88 15.38
C SER A 108 -2.55 -11.61 16.74
N ILE A 109 -1.46 -10.85 16.79
CA ILE A 109 -0.76 -10.51 18.04
C ILE A 109 -1.59 -9.53 18.85
N THR A 110 -2.06 -8.44 18.24
CA THR A 110 -2.86 -7.41 18.91
C THR A 110 -4.14 -8.00 19.51
N ALA A 111 -4.78 -8.96 18.84
CA ALA A 111 -5.95 -9.65 19.37
C ALA A 111 -5.64 -10.50 20.62
N LYS A 112 -4.42 -11.04 20.75
CA LYS A 112 -3.98 -11.79 21.93
C LYS A 112 -3.60 -10.89 23.11
N THR A 113 -3.26 -9.64 22.83
CA THR A 113 -2.76 -8.68 23.84
C THR A 113 -3.75 -7.54 24.11
N VAL A 114 -5.01 -7.69 23.67
CA VAL A 114 -6.05 -6.64 23.76
C VAL A 114 -6.33 -6.20 25.21
N ASP A 115 -6.14 -7.10 26.17
CA ASP A 115 -6.36 -6.82 27.59
C ASP A 115 -5.17 -6.10 28.26
N SER A 116 -4.05 -5.92 27.55
CA SER A 116 -2.86 -5.24 28.06
C SER A 116 -2.81 -3.80 27.56
N ALA A 117 -2.92 -2.84 28.47
CA ALA A 117 -2.85 -1.40 28.14
C ALA A 117 -1.44 -0.92 27.75
N LEU A 118 -0.40 -1.69 28.11
CA LEU A 118 1.00 -1.35 27.87
C LEU A 118 1.64 -2.19 26.77
N THR A 119 0.91 -3.13 26.18
CA THR A 119 1.41 -3.95 25.08
C THR A 119 0.94 -3.38 23.75
N ARG A 120 1.88 -2.97 22.92
CA ARG A 120 1.60 -2.39 21.61
C ARG A 120 2.54 -2.96 20.56
N TYR A 121 2.00 -3.16 19.36
CA TYR A 121 2.77 -3.52 18.18
C TYR A 121 2.41 -2.55 17.06
N ASP A 122 3.40 -2.16 16.26
CA ASP A 122 3.24 -1.32 15.10
C ASP A 122 3.86 -2.01 13.87
N ILE A 123 3.34 -1.70 12.68
CA ILE A 123 3.86 -2.20 11.41
C ILE A 123 4.77 -1.13 10.83
N VAL A 124 6.03 -1.49 10.57
CA VAL A 124 7.08 -0.54 10.19
C VAL A 124 7.89 -1.03 8.99
N THR A 125 8.55 -0.12 8.29
CA THR A 125 9.54 -0.45 7.25
C THR A 125 10.91 -0.80 7.85
N VAL A 126 11.85 -1.22 7.01
CA VAL A 126 13.24 -1.49 7.42
C VAL A 126 13.88 -0.25 8.04
N GLU A 127 13.70 0.92 7.42
CA GLU A 127 14.29 2.18 7.87
C GLU A 127 13.76 2.61 9.24
N GLU A 128 12.45 2.48 9.46
CA GLU A 128 11.79 2.78 10.73
C GLU A 128 12.23 1.79 11.83
N LEU A 129 12.38 0.51 11.51
CA LEU A 129 12.90 -0.51 12.43
C LEU A 129 14.30 -0.16 12.94
N ASP A 130 15.19 0.31 12.06
CA ASP A 130 16.53 0.74 12.45
C ASP A 130 16.53 1.97 13.37
N VAL A 131 15.57 2.87 13.21
CA VAL A 131 15.38 4.02 14.12
C VAL A 131 14.89 3.56 15.49
N ILE A 132 13.91 2.66 15.52
CA ILE A 132 13.34 2.14 16.78
C ILE A 132 14.41 1.39 17.57
N LYS A 133 15.19 0.50 16.93
CA LYS A 133 16.26 -0.25 17.61
C LYS A 133 17.36 0.63 18.22
N LYS A 134 17.56 1.84 17.71
CA LYS A 134 18.53 2.80 18.27
C LYS A 134 17.98 3.56 19.48
N THR A 135 16.65 3.60 19.64
CA THR A 135 15.96 4.42 20.64
C THR A 135 15.32 3.57 21.74
N ALA A 136 15.04 2.30 21.48
CA ALA A 136 14.38 1.34 22.36
C ALA A 136 15.27 0.79 23.50
#